data_AF-A0AAJ4IH71-F1
#
_entry.id   AF-A0AAJ4IH71-F1
#
_cell.length_a   1.000
_cell.length_b   1.000
_cell.length_c   1.000
_cell.angle_alpha   90.00
_cell.angle_beta   90.00
_cell.angle_gamma   90.00
#
_symmetry.space_group_name_H-M   'P 1'
#
loop_
_entity.id
_entity.type
_entity.pdbx_description
1 polymer ?
#
loop_
_entity_poly.entity_id
_entity_poly.type
_entity_poly.pdbx_seq_one_letter_code
_entity_poly.pdbx_strand_id
1 'polypeptide(L)'
;MPRTIEYLGEETEISDYLPEHYPENQTCEVVQGIFINPKLRSDFNYTPNDERETLETEHWYGRPYIETDEYSPETYSEFVVRMASYDVHYKPESEHEFNERTQKLKESWFKAYPTGIRYEVRCLTGGAWDRSSSLGMFGSLEEAIEKATSEIRLF
;
A
#
# COMPACT_ATOMS: atom_id res chain seq x y z
N MET A 1 -20.81 7.37 -11.10
CA MET A 1 -20.24 6.77 -12.32
C MET A 1 -18.77 7.16 -12.35
N PRO A 2 -17.86 6.22 -12.63
CA PRO A 2 -16.45 6.53 -12.74
C PRO A 2 -16.26 7.64 -13.77
N ARG A 3 -15.33 8.54 -13.48
CA ARG A 3 -15.04 9.72 -14.30
C ARG A 3 -13.61 9.64 -14.80
N THR A 4 -13.40 10.02 -16.05
CA THR A 4 -12.06 10.04 -16.65
C THR A 4 -11.51 11.46 -16.65
N ILE A 5 -10.27 11.61 -16.21
CA ILE A 5 -9.51 12.86 -16.22
C ILE A 5 -8.20 12.68 -17.00
N GLU A 6 -7.61 13.78 -17.44
CA GLU A 6 -6.22 13.80 -17.92
C GLU A 6 -5.31 14.15 -16.73
N TYR A 7 -4.43 13.23 -16.33
CA TYR A 7 -3.51 13.43 -15.22
C TYR A 7 -2.12 12.89 -15.57
N LEU A 8 -1.08 13.70 -15.36
CA LEU A 8 0.31 13.37 -15.73
C LEU A 8 0.51 12.96 -17.20
N GLY A 9 -0.35 13.45 -18.10
CA GLY A 9 -0.30 13.13 -19.53
C GLY A 9 -0.95 11.80 -19.92
N GLU A 10 -1.68 11.17 -19.00
CA GLU A 10 -2.39 9.91 -19.22
C GLU A 10 -3.88 10.04 -18.83
N GLU A 11 -4.75 9.30 -19.50
CA GLU A 11 -6.15 9.18 -19.09
C GLU A 11 -6.23 8.34 -17.82
N THR A 12 -6.75 8.93 -16.74
CA THR A 12 -6.92 8.28 -15.44
C THR A 12 -8.41 8.16 -15.14
N GLU A 13 -8.87 6.93 -14.87
CA GLU A 13 -10.22 6.69 -14.37
C GLU A 13 -10.25 6.86 -12.85
N ILE A 14 -11.20 7.65 -12.38
CA ILE A 14 -11.49 7.87 -10.97
C ILE A 14 -12.78 7.12 -10.61
N SER A 15 -12.69 6.17 -9.69
CA SER A 15 -13.84 5.37 -9.25
C SER A 15 -14.73 6.13 -8.27
N ASP A 16 -16.00 5.75 -8.18
CA ASP A 16 -16.96 6.39 -7.27
C ASP A 16 -16.56 6.23 -5.80
N TYR A 17 -16.66 7.30 -5.02
CA TYR A 17 -16.57 7.20 -3.56
C TYR A 17 -17.86 6.63 -2.95
N LEU A 18 -17.88 5.29 -2.78
CA LEU A 18 -19.01 4.52 -2.25
C LEU A 18 -19.05 4.44 -0.71
N PRO A 19 -20.22 4.18 -0.09
CA PRO A 19 -20.36 4.01 1.35
C PRO A 19 -19.42 3.01 1.99
N GLU A 20 -19.03 1.94 1.30
CA GLU A 20 -18.07 0.96 1.80
C GLU A 20 -16.65 1.49 2.01
N HIS A 21 -16.34 2.67 1.44
CA HIS A 21 -15.08 3.37 1.65
C HIS A 21 -15.11 4.34 2.84
N TYR A 22 -16.26 4.46 3.52
CA TYR A 22 -16.41 5.41 4.62
C TYR A 22 -15.84 4.79 5.90
N PRO A 23 -15.20 5.57 6.79
CA PRO A 23 -14.67 5.07 8.05
C PRO A 23 -15.71 4.33 8.91
N GLU A 24 -16.94 4.82 8.96
CA GLU A 24 -18.04 4.23 9.75
C GLU A 24 -18.60 2.91 9.19
N ASN A 25 -18.32 2.61 7.92
CA ASN A 25 -18.80 1.40 7.23
C ASN A 25 -17.69 0.37 7.02
N GLN A 26 -16.48 0.62 7.54
CA GLN A 26 -15.37 -0.32 7.44
C GLN A 26 -15.69 -1.63 8.16
N THR A 27 -15.40 -2.76 7.50
CA THR A 27 -15.50 -4.10 8.08
C THR A 27 -14.14 -4.67 8.48
N CYS A 28 -13.07 -3.89 8.28
CA CYS A 28 -11.71 -4.28 8.63
C CYS A 28 -11.50 -4.25 10.15
N GLU A 29 -10.38 -4.80 10.61
CA GLU A 29 -10.01 -4.71 12.01
C GLU A 29 -9.70 -3.25 12.39
N VAL A 30 -10.13 -2.83 13.58
CA VAL A 30 -9.85 -1.51 14.15
C VAL A 30 -9.27 -1.68 15.55
N VAL A 31 -8.01 -1.26 15.71
CA VAL A 31 -7.30 -1.36 16.99
C VAL A 31 -6.93 0.03 17.45
N GLN A 32 -7.40 0.42 18.64
CA GLN A 32 -7.19 1.76 19.20
C GLN A 32 -7.60 2.90 18.24
N GLY A 33 -8.65 2.67 17.44
CA GLY A 33 -9.14 3.64 16.46
C GLY A 33 -8.36 3.71 15.14
N ILE A 34 -7.34 2.85 14.95
CA ILE A 34 -6.58 2.72 13.71
C ILE A 34 -7.12 1.56 12.89
N PHE A 35 -7.47 1.85 11.63
CA PHE A 35 -7.95 0.85 10.67
C PHE A 35 -6.79 0.02 10.13
N ILE A 36 -6.94 -1.32 10.11
CA ILE A 36 -5.96 -2.25 9.54
C ILE A 36 -6.53 -2.80 8.24
N ASN A 37 -5.85 -2.53 7.11
CA ASN A 37 -6.31 -2.81 5.75
C ASN A 37 -7.72 -2.26 5.47
N PRO A 38 -7.97 -0.95 5.64
CA PRO A 38 -9.27 -0.39 5.29
C PRO A 38 -9.59 -0.62 3.81
N LYS A 39 -10.87 -0.77 3.51
CA LYS A 39 -11.39 -0.84 2.15
C LYS A 39 -11.44 0.57 1.55
N LEU A 40 -10.31 0.99 0.99
CA LEU A 40 -10.19 2.24 0.23
C LEU A 40 -10.61 2.02 -1.23
N ARG A 41 -10.78 3.11 -1.97
CA ARG A 41 -10.95 3.04 -3.43
C ARG A 41 -9.75 2.33 -4.08
N SER A 42 -9.99 1.59 -5.16
CA SER A 42 -8.92 0.93 -5.91
C SER A 42 -7.87 1.91 -6.45
N ASP A 43 -8.30 3.13 -6.75
CA ASP A 43 -7.55 4.25 -7.27
C ASP A 43 -7.21 5.30 -6.18
N PHE A 44 -7.32 4.95 -4.89
CA PHE A 44 -7.06 5.87 -3.78
C PHE A 44 -5.66 6.53 -3.86
N ASN A 45 -4.63 5.78 -4.25
CA ASN A 45 -3.26 6.27 -4.44
C ASN A 45 -2.98 6.77 -5.88
N TYR A 46 -4.02 6.95 -6.69
CA TYR A 46 -3.90 7.48 -8.05
C TYR A 46 -4.82 8.67 -8.31
N THR A 47 -5.79 8.94 -7.41
CA THR A 47 -6.66 10.11 -7.51
C THR A 47 -5.93 11.38 -7.03
N PRO A 48 -5.81 12.42 -7.87
CA PRO A 48 -5.31 13.73 -7.47
C PRO A 48 -6.18 14.37 -6.39
N ASN A 49 -5.61 15.16 -5.48
CA ASN A 49 -6.36 15.71 -4.34
C ASN A 49 -7.50 16.65 -4.77
N ASP A 50 -7.28 17.47 -5.79
CA ASP A 50 -8.29 18.38 -6.35
C ASP A 50 -9.45 17.63 -7.03
N GLU A 51 -9.24 16.35 -7.32
CA GLU A 51 -10.19 15.46 -7.98
C GLU A 51 -10.83 14.47 -6.99
N ARG A 52 -10.54 14.59 -5.68
CA ARG A 52 -11.23 13.79 -4.66
C ARG A 52 -12.59 14.39 -4.36
N GLU A 53 -13.56 13.53 -4.10
CA GLU A 53 -14.81 13.96 -3.48
C GLU A 53 -14.52 14.60 -2.11
N THR A 54 -15.21 15.70 -1.80
CA THR A 54 -15.04 16.42 -0.52
C THR A 54 -15.16 15.49 0.68
N LEU A 55 -16.11 14.54 0.62
CA LEU A 55 -16.34 13.58 1.68
C LEU A 55 -15.17 12.60 1.86
N GLU A 56 -14.49 12.20 0.78
CA GLU A 56 -13.30 11.34 0.90
C GLU A 56 -12.17 12.07 1.61
N THR A 57 -11.95 13.34 1.26
CA THR A 57 -10.96 14.20 1.93
C THR A 57 -11.29 14.38 3.40
N GLU A 58 -12.54 14.67 3.76
CA GLU A 58 -12.98 14.77 5.16
C GLU A 58 -12.78 13.45 5.94
N HIS A 59 -12.99 12.31 5.28
CA HIS A 59 -12.85 11.01 5.90
C HIS A 59 -11.40 10.57 6.10
N TRP A 60 -10.53 10.77 5.10
CA TRP A 60 -9.23 10.10 5.05
C TRP A 60 -8.02 11.03 5.06
N TYR A 61 -8.17 12.31 4.73
CA TYR A 61 -7.05 13.25 4.76
C TYR A 61 -6.54 13.45 6.19
N GLY A 62 -5.24 13.27 6.38
CA GLY A 62 -4.62 13.34 7.71
C GLY A 62 -4.98 12.18 8.65
N ARG A 63 -5.76 11.17 8.20
CA ARG A 63 -6.09 9.98 8.99
C ARG A 63 -5.06 8.87 8.75
N PRO A 64 -4.29 8.45 9.76
CA PRO A 64 -3.41 7.30 9.64
C PRO A 64 -4.21 5.99 9.59
N TYR A 65 -3.71 5.04 8.81
CA TYR A 65 -4.19 3.67 8.75
C TYR A 65 -2.99 2.72 8.54
N ILE A 66 -3.20 1.43 8.73
CA ILE A 66 -2.16 0.41 8.59
C ILE A 66 -2.48 -0.48 7.39
N GLU A 67 -1.50 -0.73 6.54
CA GLU A 67 -1.51 -1.80 5.54
C GLU A 67 -0.58 -2.92 6.02
N THR A 68 -1.03 -4.18 5.92
CA THR A 68 -0.19 -5.33 6.25
C THR A 68 0.30 -6.02 5.00
N ASP A 69 1.55 -6.48 5.03
CA ASP A 69 2.13 -7.31 3.97
C ASP A 69 2.79 -8.55 4.59
N GLU A 70 2.69 -9.67 3.89
CA GLU A 70 3.22 -10.96 4.34
C GLU A 70 4.35 -11.41 3.41
N TYR A 71 5.25 -12.24 3.93
CA TYR A 71 6.27 -12.85 3.09
C TYR A 71 5.66 -13.82 2.07
N SER A 72 5.48 -13.36 0.83
CA SER A 72 4.98 -14.17 -0.28
C SER A 72 6.00 -14.21 -1.43
N PRO A 73 6.92 -15.20 -1.43
CA PRO A 73 7.87 -15.34 -2.53
C PRO A 73 7.19 -15.98 -3.74
N GLU A 74 7.56 -15.51 -4.94
CA GLU A 74 7.23 -16.21 -6.17
C GLU A 74 8.12 -17.46 -6.35
N THR A 75 7.62 -18.44 -7.09
CA THR A 75 8.42 -19.56 -7.59
C THR A 75 9.32 -19.13 -8.75
N TYR A 76 10.38 -19.89 -9.04
CA TYR A 76 11.24 -19.60 -10.19
C TYR A 76 10.45 -19.59 -11.51
N SER A 77 9.48 -20.49 -11.68
CA SER A 77 8.61 -20.50 -12.86
C SER A 77 7.76 -19.24 -12.99
N GLU A 78 7.18 -18.74 -11.90
CA GLU A 78 6.40 -17.50 -11.89
C GLU A 78 7.28 -16.29 -12.20
N PHE A 79 8.49 -16.25 -11.63
CA PHE A 79 9.50 -15.24 -11.94
C PHE A 79 9.82 -15.19 -13.44
N VAL A 80 10.13 -16.34 -14.06
CA VAL A 80 10.46 -16.41 -15.48
C VAL A 80 9.29 -15.92 -16.34
N VAL A 81 8.07 -16.36 -16.04
CA VAL A 81 6.86 -15.94 -16.77
C VAL A 81 6.63 -14.43 -16.62
N ARG A 82 6.74 -13.89 -15.41
CA ARG A 82 6.57 -12.47 -15.12
C ARG A 82 7.63 -11.62 -15.81
N MET A 83 8.88 -12.06 -15.85
CA MET A 83 9.93 -11.27 -16.51
C MET A 83 9.82 -11.30 -18.03
N ALA A 84 9.44 -12.45 -18.61
CA ALA A 84 9.22 -12.57 -20.05
C ALA A 84 8.01 -11.76 -20.56
N SER A 85 7.04 -11.43 -19.70
CA SER A 85 5.91 -10.56 -20.08
C SER A 85 6.31 -9.09 -20.21
N TYR A 86 7.35 -8.64 -19.50
CA TYR A 86 7.88 -7.27 -19.64
C TYR A 86 8.86 -7.15 -20.82
N ASP A 87 9.67 -8.18 -21.07
CA ASP A 87 10.64 -8.21 -22.16
C ASP A 87 10.81 -9.64 -22.69
N VAL A 88 10.37 -9.88 -23.93
CA VAL A 88 10.47 -11.18 -24.61
C VAL A 88 11.92 -11.64 -24.84
N HIS A 89 12.89 -10.73 -24.79
CA HIS A 89 14.32 -11.03 -24.92
C HIS A 89 15.02 -11.15 -23.57
N TYR A 90 14.28 -11.01 -22.46
CA TYR A 90 14.84 -11.17 -21.13
C TYR A 90 15.45 -12.56 -20.96
N LYS A 91 16.68 -12.60 -20.47
CA LYS A 91 17.37 -13.83 -20.08
C LYS A 91 17.30 -13.92 -18.56
N PRO A 92 16.45 -14.81 -18.00
CA PRO A 92 16.40 -14.97 -16.55
C PRO A 92 17.72 -15.48 -16.02
N GLU A 93 18.03 -15.07 -14.78
CA GLU A 93 19.06 -15.73 -13.98
C GLU A 93 18.76 -17.22 -13.83
N SER A 94 19.76 -18.02 -13.47
CA SER A 94 19.54 -19.44 -13.23
C SER A 94 18.64 -19.68 -12.01
N GLU A 95 17.97 -20.84 -11.97
CA GLU A 95 17.16 -21.23 -10.81
C GLU A 95 17.98 -21.26 -9.51
N HIS A 96 19.27 -21.60 -9.58
CA HIS A 96 20.16 -21.57 -8.44
C HIS A 96 20.39 -20.15 -7.92
N GLU A 97 20.74 -19.20 -8.80
CA GLU A 97 20.91 -17.78 -8.44
C GLU A 97 19.63 -17.17 -7.88
N PHE A 98 18.48 -17.49 -8.51
CA PHE A 98 17.17 -17.10 -8.02
C PHE A 98 16.91 -17.60 -6.59
N ASN A 99 17.16 -18.90 -6.34
CA ASN A 99 16.94 -19.49 -5.03
C ASN A 99 17.86 -18.90 -3.95
N GLU A 100 19.13 -18.65 -4.28
CA GLU A 100 20.06 -17.98 -3.36
C GLU A 100 19.63 -16.54 -3.03
N ARG A 101 19.19 -15.79 -4.04
CA ARG A 101 18.67 -14.43 -3.86
C ARG A 101 17.40 -14.42 -3.02
N THR A 102 16.46 -15.33 -3.31
CA THR A 102 15.20 -15.48 -2.57
C THR A 102 15.43 -15.88 -1.12
N GLN A 103 16.40 -16.76 -0.84
CA GLN A 103 16.77 -17.10 0.54
C GLN A 103 17.33 -15.90 1.31
N LYS A 104 18.19 -15.08 0.69
CA LYS A 104 18.69 -13.84 1.30
C LYS A 104 17.57 -12.83 1.56
N LEU A 105 16.63 -12.69 0.62
CA LEU A 105 15.45 -11.82 0.80
C LEU A 105 14.57 -12.32 1.95
N LYS A 106 14.36 -13.63 2.06
CA LYS A 106 13.66 -14.26 3.19
C LYS A 106 14.31 -13.92 4.52
N GLU A 107 15.62 -14.13 4.64
CA GLU A 107 16.37 -13.84 5.86
C GLU A 107 16.29 -12.35 6.23
N SER A 108 16.41 -11.46 5.25
CA SER A 108 16.24 -10.02 5.46
C SER A 108 14.82 -9.67 5.89
N TRP A 109 13.80 -10.29 5.29
CA TRP A 109 12.40 -10.07 5.65
C TRP A 109 12.13 -10.46 7.10
N PHE A 110 12.44 -11.69 7.49
CA PHE A 110 12.19 -12.17 8.86
C PHE A 110 13.10 -11.50 9.90
N LYS A 111 14.24 -10.94 9.47
CA LYS A 111 15.05 -10.07 10.34
C LYS A 111 14.36 -8.74 10.64
N ALA A 112 13.71 -8.13 9.64
CA ALA A 112 12.99 -6.86 9.79
C ALA A 112 11.60 -7.05 10.42
N TYR A 113 10.93 -8.15 10.08
CA TYR A 113 9.55 -8.47 10.45
C TYR A 113 9.49 -9.87 11.06
N PRO A 114 9.84 -10.03 12.36
CA PRO A 114 10.01 -11.34 12.98
C PRO A 114 8.76 -12.22 13.01
N THR A 115 7.57 -11.60 12.98
CA THR A 115 6.28 -12.31 12.91
C THR A 115 5.93 -12.78 11.49
N GLY A 116 6.71 -12.38 10.48
CA GLY A 116 6.40 -12.58 9.08
C GLY A 116 5.49 -11.51 8.48
N ILE A 117 4.91 -10.63 9.30
CA ILE A 117 4.00 -9.56 8.90
C ILE A 117 4.72 -8.21 9.02
N ARG A 118 4.73 -7.45 7.92
CA ARG A 118 5.10 -6.04 7.91
C ARG A 118 3.85 -5.19 8.14
N TYR A 119 3.91 -4.27 9.09
CA TYR A 119 2.88 -3.26 9.33
C TYR A 119 3.36 -1.92 8.79
N GLU A 120 2.80 -1.44 7.69
CA GLU A 120 3.11 -0.13 7.12
C GLU A 120 2.07 0.90 7.54
N VAL A 121 2.51 1.95 8.22
CA VAL A 121 1.63 3.07 8.59
C VAL A 121 1.56 4.04 7.43
N ARG A 122 0.36 4.30 6.93
CA ARG A 122 0.09 5.18 5.81
C ARG A 122 -0.84 6.32 6.22
N CYS A 123 -0.73 7.46 5.54
CA CYS A 123 -1.63 8.60 5.77
C CYS A 123 -1.78 9.41 4.48
N LEU A 124 -3.00 9.81 4.13
CA LEU A 124 -3.23 10.72 3.01
C LEU A 124 -2.84 12.14 3.43
N THR A 125 -1.68 12.61 2.96
CA THR A 125 -1.15 13.94 3.29
C THR A 125 -0.80 14.77 2.06
N GLY A 126 -1.22 14.35 0.87
CA GLY A 126 -0.77 14.94 -0.40
C GLY A 126 0.71 14.69 -0.67
N GLY A 127 1.17 13.45 -0.51
CA GLY A 127 2.55 13.05 -0.79
C GLY A 127 2.92 13.17 -2.28
N ALA A 128 3.97 12.47 -2.71
CA ALA A 128 4.37 12.46 -4.12
C ALA A 128 3.18 12.08 -5.02
N TRP A 129 2.78 12.99 -5.92
CA TRP A 129 1.61 12.87 -6.80
C TRP A 129 0.28 12.65 -6.07
N ASP A 130 0.07 13.32 -4.93
CA ASP A 130 -1.15 13.27 -4.10
C ASP A 130 -1.47 11.90 -3.49
N ARG A 131 -0.48 11.00 -3.47
CA ARG A 131 -0.60 9.67 -2.87
C ARG A 131 -0.59 9.76 -1.35
N SER A 132 -1.07 8.70 -0.70
CA SER A 132 -0.76 8.50 0.71
C SER A 132 0.75 8.43 0.91
N SER A 133 1.23 8.98 2.02
CA SER A 133 2.63 8.92 2.42
C SER A 133 2.85 7.72 3.35
N SER A 134 4.00 7.05 3.20
CA SER A 134 4.47 6.07 4.18
C SER A 134 5.05 6.82 5.38
N LEU A 135 4.53 6.53 6.57
CA LEU A 135 5.03 7.07 7.84
C LEU A 135 6.03 6.12 8.51
N GLY A 136 6.18 4.89 8.00
CA GLY A 136 7.12 3.88 8.49
C GLY A 136 6.61 2.46 8.28
N MET A 137 7.54 1.50 8.37
CA MET A 137 7.27 0.07 8.31
C MET A 137 7.79 -0.59 9.58
N PHE A 138 6.98 -1.45 10.20
CA PHE A 138 7.22 -1.99 11.54
C PHE A 138 7.04 -3.51 11.57
N GLY A 139 7.76 -4.16 12.50
CA GLY A 139 7.72 -5.61 12.70
C GLY A 139 6.65 -6.07 13.70
N SER A 140 5.96 -5.14 14.34
CA SER A 140 4.87 -5.38 15.29
C SER A 140 3.71 -4.40 15.08
N LEU A 141 2.50 -4.84 15.44
CA LEU A 141 1.31 -4.02 15.37
C LEU A 141 1.38 -2.88 16.40
N GLU A 142 1.94 -3.14 17.57
CA GLU A 142 2.09 -2.19 18.66
C GLU A 142 2.94 -0.98 18.24
N GLU A 143 4.11 -1.20 17.62
CA GLU A 143 4.97 -0.13 17.09
C GLU A 143 4.27 0.68 15.99
N ALA A 144 3.49 0.01 15.13
CA ALA A 144 2.73 0.68 14.07
C ALA A 144 1.62 1.56 14.65
N ILE A 145 0.91 1.09 15.68
CA ILE A 145 -0.11 1.88 16.40
C ILE A 145 0.53 3.07 17.13
N GLU A 146 1.65 2.86 17.82
CA GLU A 146 2.39 3.94 18.47
C GLU A 146 2.77 5.01 17.44
N LYS A 147 3.27 4.60 16.26
CA LYS A 147 3.58 5.54 15.19
C LYS A 147 2.34 6.27 14.67
N ALA A 148 1.24 5.55 14.42
CA ALA A 148 -0.01 6.10 13.90
C ALA A 148 -0.67 7.09 14.87
N THR A 149 -0.46 6.92 16.18
CA THR A 149 -1.05 7.76 17.23
C THR A 149 -0.09 8.83 17.75
N SER A 150 1.22 8.72 17.47
CA SER A 150 2.20 9.76 17.77
C SER A 150 1.80 11.06 17.06
N GLU A 151 1.89 12.20 17.77
CA GLU A 151 1.43 13.52 17.30
C GLU A 151 1.77 13.72 15.82
N ILE A 152 0.74 13.77 14.98
CA ILE A 152 0.87 14.04 13.55
C ILE A 152 1.46 15.45 13.42
N ARG A 153 2.78 15.53 13.22
CA ARG A 153 3.42 16.75 12.73
C ARG A 153 2.99 16.92 11.29
N LEU A 154 1.91 17.68 11.09
CA LEU A 154 1.61 18.27 9.79
C LEU A 154 2.83 19.11 9.41
N PHE A 155 3.55 18.71 8.35
CA PHE A 155 4.61 19.51 7.75
C PHE A 155 4.00 20.56 6.82
#